data_AF-A0A8J3H4A8-F1
#
_entry.id   AF-A0A8J3H4A8-F1
#
_cell.length_a   1.000
_cell.length_b   1.000
_cell.length_c   1.000
_cell.angle_alpha   90.00
_cell.angle_beta   90.00
_cell.angle_gamma   90.00
#
_symmetry.space_group_name_H-M   'P 1'
#
loop_
_entity.id
_entity.type
_entity.pdbx_description
1 polymer ?
#
loop_
_entity_poly.entity_id
_entity_poly.type
_entity_poly.pdbx_seq_one_letter_code
_entity_poly.pdbx_strand_id
1 'polypeptide(L)'
;MMALSAYHGLSGVRGQRGILPRLLSCLALAVSVVGVPAAAKTPLRDVPEISDGIFTVVVANEIRRKCDDIQGRLLRGISEISRLRARANKLGYSDAEIRALLDSREEKARMIARGRTYMAGFGLDYDKPGDLCRLGRLEIKNNSAIGALLRAK
;
A
#
# COMPACT_ATOMS: atom_id res chain seq x y z
N MET A 1 19.51 34.71 46.35
CA MET A 1 19.77 33.82 45.20
C MET A 1 19.36 34.55 43.93
N MET A 2 20.26 34.50 42.96
CA MET A 2 20.24 35.02 41.59
C MET A 2 18.88 34.89 40.85
N ALA A 3 18.52 35.64 39.81
CA ALA A 3 18.95 36.87 39.12
C ALA A 3 18.51 36.70 37.66
N LEU A 4 17.83 37.73 37.10
CA LEU A 4 17.86 38.15 35.68
C LEU A 4 17.35 37.12 34.63
N SER A 5 16.86 37.42 33.43
CA SER A 5 16.54 38.56 32.56
C SER A 5 16.13 37.85 31.24
N ALA A 6 15.51 38.41 30.20
CA ALA A 6 14.74 39.60 29.91
C ALA A 6 14.36 39.40 28.44
N TYR A 7 13.15 39.82 28.10
CA TYR A 7 12.63 39.97 26.75
C TYR A 7 13.58 40.79 25.83
N HIS A 8 13.75 40.34 24.58
CA HIS A 8 14.18 41.16 23.43
C HIS A 8 13.61 40.50 22.16
N GLY A 9 12.98 41.18 21.21
CA GLY A 9 12.70 42.60 21.07
C GLY A 9 11.72 42.81 19.92
N LEU A 10 10.71 43.65 20.16
CA LEU A 10 9.78 44.20 19.19
C LEU A 10 10.45 45.30 18.36
N SER A 11 10.01 45.38 17.11
CA SER A 11 9.64 46.60 16.39
C SER A 11 10.59 47.81 16.46
N GLY A 12 11.24 48.09 15.33
CA GLY A 12 11.88 49.37 15.05
C GLY A 12 11.56 49.86 13.64
N VAL A 13 10.37 50.46 13.45
CA VAL A 13 10.07 51.36 12.32
C VAL A 13 10.44 52.78 12.76
N ARG A 14 11.42 53.40 12.09
CA ARG A 14 11.62 54.86 12.13
C ARG A 14 12.15 55.31 10.77
N GLY A 15 11.45 56.31 10.21
CA GLY A 15 11.47 56.61 8.78
C GLY A 15 12.46 57.66 8.29
N GLN A 16 12.38 57.82 6.96
CA GLN A 16 12.55 59.00 6.12
C GLN A 16 13.83 59.84 6.25
N ARG A 17 14.57 59.93 5.14
CA ARG A 17 14.73 61.16 4.31
C ARG A 17 15.51 60.81 3.03
N GLY A 18 15.21 61.53 1.94
CA GLY A 18 15.67 61.30 0.57
C GLY A 18 17.18 61.09 0.43
N ILE A 19 17.67 60.46 -0.63
CA ILE A 19 17.90 61.13 -1.93
C ILE A 19 17.80 60.08 -3.07
N LEU A 20 16.97 60.31 -4.08
CA LEU A 20 17.17 59.79 -5.45
C LEU A 20 18.11 60.79 -6.17
N PRO A 21 18.98 60.42 -7.13
CA PRO A 21 18.53 59.67 -8.30
C PRO A 21 19.57 58.77 -9.01
N ARG A 22 19.08 58.10 -10.06
CA ARG A 22 19.77 57.56 -11.25
C ARG A 22 20.26 56.10 -11.22
N LEU A 23 19.46 55.30 -11.94
CA LEU A 23 19.88 54.37 -12.99
C LEU A 23 20.68 53.14 -12.54
N LEU A 24 20.00 52.01 -12.38
CA LEU A 24 20.33 50.76 -13.10
C LEU A 24 19.27 49.69 -12.80
N SER A 25 18.53 49.36 -13.85
CA SER A 25 17.51 48.34 -13.94
C SER A 25 18.11 46.95 -13.74
N CYS A 26 17.86 46.32 -12.60
CA CYS A 26 17.98 44.86 -12.45
C CYS A 26 16.58 44.29 -12.30
N LEU A 27 16.00 43.88 -13.44
CA LEU A 27 14.76 43.13 -13.53
C LEU A 27 14.98 41.75 -12.90
N ALA A 28 14.71 41.64 -11.59
CA ALA A 28 14.68 40.35 -10.90
C ALA A 28 13.44 39.58 -11.38
N LEU A 29 13.64 38.69 -12.34
CA LEU A 29 12.61 37.78 -12.84
C LEU A 29 12.32 36.75 -11.73
N ALA A 30 11.35 37.06 -10.87
CA ALA A 30 10.84 36.12 -9.88
C ALA A 30 10.09 35.00 -10.62
N VAL A 31 10.77 33.89 -10.90
CA VAL A 31 10.14 32.65 -11.36
C VAL A 31 9.36 32.07 -10.18
N SER A 32 8.08 32.40 -10.11
CA SER A 32 7.13 31.70 -9.24
C SER A 32 6.95 30.28 -9.78
N VAL A 33 7.63 29.32 -9.17
CA VAL A 33 7.39 27.90 -9.39
C VAL A 33 5.96 27.61 -8.93
N VAL A 34 5.04 27.53 -9.89
CA VAL A 34 3.66 27.12 -9.61
C VAL A 34 3.72 25.63 -9.30
N GLY A 35 3.68 25.29 -8.01
CA GLY A 35 3.62 23.90 -7.55
C GLY A 35 2.32 23.27 -8.05
N VAL A 36 2.42 22.40 -9.06
CA VAL A 36 1.28 21.61 -9.52
C VAL A 36 0.89 20.67 -8.37
N PRO A 37 -0.35 20.68 -7.86
CA PRO A 37 -0.74 19.77 -6.81
C PRO A 37 -0.63 18.33 -7.35
N ALA A 38 0.26 17.54 -6.76
CA ALA A 38 0.30 16.10 -7.03
C ALA A 38 -0.99 15.50 -6.48
N ALA A 39 -1.88 15.05 -7.37
CA ALA A 39 -3.06 14.30 -6.98
C ALA A 39 -2.59 13.05 -6.21
N ALA A 40 -3.05 12.89 -4.97
CA ALA A 40 -2.72 11.73 -4.17
C ALA A 40 -3.27 10.47 -4.85
N LYS A 41 -2.39 9.48 -5.07
CA LYS A 41 -2.80 8.18 -5.59
C LYS A 41 -3.79 7.56 -4.60
N THR A 42 -4.79 6.85 -5.10
CA THR A 42 -5.62 5.96 -4.27
C THR A 42 -4.69 5.03 -3.47
N PRO A 43 -4.94 4.72 -2.19
CA PRO A 43 -4.13 3.74 -1.48
C PRO A 43 -4.17 2.39 -2.20
N LEU A 44 -3.03 1.72 -2.35
CA LEU A 44 -2.94 0.49 -3.16
C LEU A 44 -3.88 -0.63 -2.66
N ARG A 45 -4.18 -0.65 -1.35
CA ARG A 45 -5.15 -1.56 -0.72
C ARG A 45 -6.60 -1.36 -1.20
N ASP A 46 -6.92 -0.15 -1.67
CA ASP A 46 -8.26 0.27 -2.10
C ASP A 46 -8.44 0.13 -3.61
N VAL A 47 -7.42 -0.37 -4.34
CA VAL A 47 -7.53 -0.74 -5.75
C VAL A 47 -8.01 -2.20 -5.82
N PRO A 48 -9.28 -2.47 -6.18
CA PRO A 48 -9.86 -3.82 -6.04
C PRO A 48 -9.10 -4.88 -6.84
N GLU A 49 -8.71 -4.56 -8.08
CA GLU A 49 -7.94 -5.45 -8.95
C GLU A 49 -6.63 -5.95 -8.28
N ILE A 50 -5.94 -5.07 -7.54
CA ILE A 50 -4.70 -5.43 -6.83
C ILE A 50 -5.02 -6.13 -5.52
N SER A 51 -5.93 -5.58 -4.72
CA SER A 51 -6.30 -6.10 -3.41
C SER A 51 -6.85 -7.53 -3.48
N ASP A 52 -7.68 -7.82 -4.49
CA ASP A 52 -8.28 -9.14 -4.71
C ASP A 52 -7.27 -10.16 -5.27
N GLY A 53 -6.36 -9.70 -6.14
CA GLY A 53 -5.26 -10.53 -6.62
C GLY A 53 -4.28 -10.89 -5.50
N ILE A 54 -3.90 -9.94 -4.65
CA ILE A 54 -3.07 -10.20 -3.46
C ILE A 54 -3.78 -11.19 -2.55
N PHE A 55 -5.09 -10.99 -2.28
CA PHE A 55 -5.87 -11.92 -1.46
C PHE A 55 -5.84 -13.34 -2.05
N THR A 56 -6.03 -13.48 -3.37
CA THR A 56 -5.98 -14.76 -4.07
C THR A 56 -4.65 -15.49 -3.84
N VAL A 57 -3.53 -14.78 -4.03
CA VAL A 57 -2.17 -15.35 -3.83
C VAL A 57 -1.93 -15.71 -2.36
N VAL A 58 -2.32 -14.84 -1.43
CA VAL A 58 -2.12 -15.05 0.01
C VAL A 58 -2.90 -16.27 0.49
N VAL A 59 -4.18 -16.40 0.13
CA VAL A 59 -5.01 -17.55 0.53
C VAL A 59 -4.46 -18.84 -0.07
N ALA A 60 -4.12 -18.86 -1.35
CA ALA A 60 -3.51 -20.04 -1.99
C ALA A 60 -2.18 -20.43 -1.31
N ASN A 61 -1.35 -19.44 -0.96
CA ASN A 61 -0.09 -19.69 -0.27
C ASN A 61 -0.30 -20.22 1.15
N GLU A 62 -1.30 -19.73 1.88
CA GLU A 62 -1.58 -20.23 3.23
C GLU A 62 -2.11 -21.68 3.19
N ILE A 63 -3.01 -21.99 2.25
CA ILE A 63 -3.51 -23.36 2.03
C ILE A 63 -2.35 -24.32 1.73
N ARG A 64 -1.48 -24.01 0.75
CA ARG A 64 -0.37 -24.93 0.40
C ARG A 64 0.64 -25.12 1.53
N ARG A 65 0.73 -24.16 2.46
CA ARG A 65 1.68 -24.21 3.60
C ARG A 65 1.14 -25.05 4.75
N LYS A 66 -0.18 -25.10 4.93
CA LYS A 66 -0.85 -25.78 6.04
C LYS A 66 -1.42 -27.15 5.69
N CYS A 67 -1.56 -27.47 4.41
CA CYS A 67 -2.23 -28.69 3.96
C CYS A 67 -1.24 -29.65 3.28
N ASP A 68 -1.08 -30.83 3.86
CA ASP A 68 -0.15 -31.85 3.35
C ASP A 68 -0.63 -32.53 2.07
N ASP A 69 -1.91 -32.45 1.72
CA ASP A 69 -2.54 -33.05 0.53
C ASP A 69 -2.70 -32.05 -0.64
N ILE A 70 -2.35 -30.78 -0.45
CA ILE A 70 -2.50 -29.72 -1.45
C ILE A 70 -1.15 -29.09 -1.77
N GLN A 71 -0.89 -28.85 -3.05
CA GLN A 71 0.34 -28.19 -3.51
C GLN A 71 0.05 -26.98 -4.40
N GLY A 72 0.92 -25.98 -4.33
CA GLY A 72 0.87 -24.81 -5.20
C GLY A 72 1.33 -25.12 -6.63
N ARG A 73 0.65 -24.52 -7.61
CA ARG A 73 1.12 -24.44 -9.00
C ARG A 73 2.13 -23.30 -9.11
N LEU A 74 3.40 -23.56 -8.77
CA LEU A 74 4.45 -22.55 -8.64
C LEU A 74 4.53 -21.59 -9.83
N LEU A 75 4.53 -22.11 -11.06
CA LEU A 75 4.56 -21.26 -12.27
C LEU A 75 3.36 -20.31 -12.36
N ARG A 76 2.16 -20.78 -11.99
CA ARG A 76 0.95 -19.94 -11.97
C ARG A 76 1.04 -18.88 -10.87
N GLY A 77 1.50 -19.25 -9.68
CA GLY A 77 1.69 -18.31 -8.58
C GLY A 77 2.71 -17.20 -8.90
N ILE A 78 3.86 -17.56 -9.49
CA ILE A 78 4.89 -16.59 -9.90
C ILE A 78 4.36 -15.67 -10.99
N SER A 79 3.65 -16.23 -11.98
CA SER A 79 3.02 -15.45 -13.04
C SER A 79 2.02 -14.44 -12.47
N GLU A 80 1.21 -14.86 -11.49
CA GLU A 80 0.20 -14.01 -10.87
C GLU A 80 0.82 -12.86 -10.06
N ILE A 81 1.83 -13.14 -9.24
CA ILE A 81 2.59 -12.11 -8.52
C ILE A 81 3.22 -11.10 -9.50
N SER A 82 3.79 -11.59 -10.60
CA SER A 82 4.42 -10.74 -11.62
C SER A 82 3.40 -9.85 -12.32
N ARG A 83 2.22 -10.40 -12.63
CA ARG A 83 1.07 -9.66 -13.19
C ARG A 83 0.64 -8.52 -12.26
N LEU A 84 0.43 -8.82 -10.97
CA LEU A 84 -0.01 -7.83 -9.98
C LEU A 84 1.01 -6.72 -9.79
N ARG A 85 2.30 -7.06 -9.71
CA ARG A 85 3.38 -6.07 -9.64
C ARG A 85 3.41 -5.17 -10.88
N ALA A 86 3.37 -5.76 -12.07
CA ALA A 86 3.35 -5.00 -13.32
C ALA A 86 2.13 -4.07 -13.40
N ARG A 87 0.97 -4.55 -12.93
CA ARG A 87 -0.26 -3.76 -12.89
C ARG A 87 -0.16 -2.59 -11.91
N ALA A 88 0.32 -2.82 -10.69
CA ALA A 88 0.54 -1.76 -9.72
C ALA A 88 1.56 -0.72 -10.24
N ASN A 89 2.65 -1.18 -10.86
CA ASN A 89 3.63 -0.28 -11.46
C ASN A 89 3.02 0.57 -12.59
N LYS A 90 2.15 -0.02 -13.42
CA LYS A 90 1.40 0.72 -14.47
C LYS A 90 0.43 1.76 -13.89
N LEU A 91 -0.07 1.55 -12.67
CA LEU A 91 -0.89 2.52 -11.93
C LEU A 91 -0.05 3.60 -11.21
N GLY A 92 1.28 3.54 -11.34
CA GLY A 92 2.20 4.55 -10.80
C GLY A 92 2.70 4.24 -9.39
N TYR A 93 2.45 3.05 -8.83
CA TYR A 93 3.04 2.64 -7.56
C TYR A 93 4.45 2.09 -7.79
N SER A 94 5.39 2.44 -6.92
CA SER A 94 6.74 1.90 -6.91
C SER A 94 6.79 0.55 -6.19
N ASP A 95 7.81 -0.25 -6.49
CA ASP A 95 8.02 -1.52 -5.78
C ASP A 95 8.24 -1.33 -4.27
N ALA A 96 8.74 -0.15 -3.85
CA ALA A 96 8.90 0.20 -2.44
C ALA A 96 7.53 0.45 -1.77
N GLU A 97 6.63 1.18 -2.43
CA GLU A 97 5.25 1.37 -1.96
C GLU A 97 4.51 0.03 -1.86
N ILE A 98 4.68 -0.86 -2.85
CA ILE A 98 4.09 -2.20 -2.85
C ILE A 98 4.61 -3.04 -1.68
N ARG A 99 5.94 -3.08 -1.47
CA ARG A 99 6.55 -3.81 -0.34
C ARG A 99 6.10 -3.26 1.01
N ALA A 100 6.10 -1.94 1.17
CA ALA A 100 5.65 -1.29 2.41
C ALA A 100 4.21 -1.69 2.77
N LEU A 101 3.33 -1.81 1.78
CA LEU A 101 1.98 -2.33 1.99
C LEU A 101 2.01 -3.79 2.48
N LEU A 102 2.69 -4.67 1.75
CA LEU A 102 2.74 -6.11 2.06
C LEU A 102 3.41 -6.40 3.42
N ASP A 103 4.31 -5.54 3.89
CA ASP A 103 5.03 -5.71 5.15
C ASP A 103 4.26 -5.17 6.37
N SER A 104 3.31 -4.25 6.18
CA SER A 104 2.50 -3.64 7.23
C SER A 104 1.76 -4.67 8.09
N ARG A 105 1.84 -4.50 9.41
CA ARG A 105 1.11 -5.35 10.37
C ARG A 105 -0.38 -5.13 10.28
N GLU A 106 -0.79 -3.89 10.07
CA GLU A 106 -2.18 -3.48 9.90
C GLU A 106 -2.78 -4.10 8.64
N GLU A 107 -2.01 -4.12 7.54
CA GLU A 107 -2.39 -4.78 6.29
C GLU A 107 -2.59 -6.28 6.48
N LYS A 108 -1.63 -6.94 7.13
CA LYS A 108 -1.68 -8.38 7.43
C LYS A 108 -2.90 -8.72 8.30
N ALA A 109 -3.16 -7.93 9.34
CA ALA A 109 -4.33 -8.12 10.21
C ALA A 109 -5.64 -7.97 9.43
N ARG A 110 -5.75 -6.97 8.55
CA ARG A 110 -6.92 -6.80 7.67
C ARG A 110 -7.09 -8.00 6.74
N MET A 111 -6.01 -8.51 6.15
CA MET A 111 -6.06 -9.65 5.24
C MET A 111 -6.50 -10.93 5.95
N ILE A 112 -6.08 -11.14 7.20
CA ILE A 112 -6.57 -12.24 8.05
C ILE A 112 -8.06 -12.09 8.34
N ALA A 113 -8.52 -10.90 8.71
CA ALA A 113 -9.95 -10.64 8.96
C ALA A 113 -10.80 -10.87 7.70
N ARG A 114 -10.30 -10.43 6.53
CA ARG A 114 -10.91 -10.73 5.23
C ARG A 114 -10.97 -12.23 4.97
N GLY A 115 -9.90 -12.97 5.26
CA GLY A 115 -9.83 -14.42 5.13
C GLY A 115 -10.86 -15.15 6.01
N ARG A 116 -11.01 -14.73 7.27
CA ARG A 116 -12.06 -15.24 8.18
C ARG A 116 -13.45 -15.04 7.61
N THR A 117 -13.74 -13.83 7.14
CA THR A 117 -15.04 -13.48 6.54
C THR A 117 -15.31 -14.31 5.28
N TYR A 118 -14.29 -14.46 4.43
CA TYR A 118 -14.38 -15.29 3.23
C TYR A 118 -14.71 -16.75 3.55
N MET A 119 -14.00 -17.33 4.52
CA MET A 119 -14.23 -18.71 4.98
C MET A 119 -15.62 -18.92 5.59
N ALA A 120 -16.10 -17.95 6.37
CA ALA A 120 -17.43 -18.01 6.97
C ALA A 120 -18.54 -18.09 5.91
N GLY A 121 -18.35 -17.51 4.72
CA GLY A 121 -19.26 -17.63 3.58
C GLY A 121 -19.45 -19.06 3.06
N PHE A 122 -18.52 -19.96 3.37
CA PHE A 122 -18.59 -21.39 3.06
C PHE A 122 -18.96 -22.25 4.29
N GLY A 123 -19.34 -21.62 5.40
CA GLY A 123 -19.56 -22.31 6.68
C GLY A 123 -18.27 -22.90 7.25
N LEU A 124 -17.12 -22.31 6.94
CA LEU A 124 -15.79 -22.73 7.41
C LEU A 124 -15.27 -21.74 8.45
N ASP A 125 -14.44 -22.24 9.36
CA ASP A 125 -13.75 -21.42 10.35
C ASP A 125 -12.23 -21.46 10.12
N TYR A 126 -11.62 -20.28 10.00
CA TYR A 126 -10.17 -20.14 9.79
C TYR A 126 -9.34 -20.72 10.94
N ASP A 127 -9.86 -20.61 12.17
CA ASP A 127 -9.15 -21.03 13.39
C ASP A 127 -9.43 -22.51 13.71
N LYS A 128 -10.37 -23.16 13.01
CA LYS A 128 -10.68 -24.59 13.16
C LYS A 128 -9.70 -25.46 12.36
N PRO A 129 -9.03 -26.46 12.99
CA PRO A 129 -8.15 -27.38 12.29
C PRO A 129 -8.84 -28.08 11.11
N GLY A 130 -8.17 -28.11 9.96
CA GLY A 130 -8.65 -28.78 8.75
C GLY A 130 -9.61 -27.99 7.87
N ASP A 131 -10.27 -26.95 8.39
CA ASP A 131 -11.24 -26.16 7.61
C ASP A 131 -10.56 -25.36 6.49
N LEU A 132 -9.32 -24.90 6.70
CA LEU A 132 -8.52 -24.29 5.64
C LEU A 132 -8.23 -25.26 4.48
N CYS A 133 -7.98 -26.54 4.78
CA CYS A 133 -7.75 -27.55 3.75
C CYS A 133 -9.06 -27.96 3.05
N ARG A 134 -10.19 -27.93 3.77
CA ARG A 134 -11.53 -28.07 3.18
C ARG A 134 -11.81 -26.93 2.20
N LEU A 135 -11.48 -25.68 2.56
CA LEU A 135 -11.52 -24.55 1.64
C LEU A 135 -10.70 -24.86 0.38
N GLY A 136 -9.42 -25.24 0.55
CA GLY A 136 -8.53 -25.52 -0.59
C GLY A 136 -9.10 -26.53 -1.59
N ARG A 137 -9.73 -27.61 -1.12
CA ARG A 137 -10.40 -28.59 -1.98
C ARG A 137 -11.63 -28.02 -2.69
N LEU A 138 -12.42 -27.18 -2.02
CA LEU A 138 -13.56 -26.48 -2.62
C LEU A 138 -13.10 -25.52 -3.73
N GLU A 139 -12.06 -24.72 -3.46
CA GLU A 139 -11.49 -23.78 -4.43
C GLU A 139 -10.99 -24.50 -5.69
N ILE A 140 -10.24 -25.59 -5.52
CA ILE A 140 -9.77 -26.44 -6.62
C ILE A 140 -10.94 -26.99 -7.42
N LYS A 141 -11.94 -27.58 -6.74
CA LYS A 141 -13.12 -28.17 -7.40
C LYS A 141 -13.90 -27.13 -8.20
N ASN A 142 -14.00 -25.90 -7.69
CA ASN A 142 -14.77 -24.82 -8.31
C ASN A 142 -14.00 -24.10 -9.43
N ASN A 143 -12.73 -24.46 -9.69
CA ASN A 143 -11.86 -23.74 -10.63
C ASN A 143 -11.82 -22.22 -10.36
N SER A 144 -11.86 -21.84 -9.08
CA SER A 144 -11.80 -20.43 -8.70
C SER A 144 -10.41 -19.82 -8.99
N ALA A 145 -10.28 -18.51 -8.83
CA ALA A 145 -8.97 -17.86 -8.92
C ALA A 145 -7.94 -18.44 -7.91
N ILE A 146 -8.38 -18.76 -6.69
CA ILE A 146 -7.55 -19.41 -5.66
C ILE A 146 -7.22 -20.85 -6.09
N GLY A 147 -8.23 -21.60 -6.53
CA GLY A 147 -8.09 -22.98 -7.00
C GLY A 147 -7.17 -23.12 -8.20
N ALA A 148 -7.16 -22.13 -9.10
CA ALA A 148 -6.27 -22.07 -10.26
C ALA A 148 -4.78 -21.97 -9.88
N LEU A 149 -4.47 -21.55 -8.66
CA LEU A 149 -3.11 -21.53 -8.10
C LEU A 149 -2.75 -22.83 -7.35
N LEU A 150 -3.69 -23.76 -7.21
CA LEU A 150 -3.56 -24.97 -6.40
C LEU A 150 -3.80 -26.25 -7.24
N ARG A 151 -3.37 -27.38 -6.69
CA ARG A 151 -3.75 -28.72 -7.13
C ARG A 151 -3.70 -29.70 -5.94
N ALA A 152 -4.52 -30.73 -5.99
CA ALA A 152 -4.34 -31.89 -5.12
C ALA A 152 -3.01 -32.59 -5.48
N LYS A 153 -2.39 -33.21 -4.49
CA LYS A 153 -1.22 -34.09 -4.71
C LYS A 153 -1.64 -35.42 -5.33
#